data_AF-A0A183HTI2-F1
#
_entry.id   AF-A0A183HTI2-F1
#
_cell.length_a   1.000
_cell.length_b   1.000
_cell.length_c   1.000
_cell.angle_alpha   90.00
_cell.angle_beta   90.00
_cell.angle_gamma   90.00
#
_symmetry.space_group_name_H-M   'P 1'
#
loop_
_entity.id
_entity.type
_entity.pdbx_description
1 polymer ?
#
loop_
_entity_poly.entity_id
_entity_poly.type
_entity_poly.pdbx_seq_one_letter_code
_entity_poly.pdbx_strand_id
1 'polypeptide(L)'
;MQLSLLVGLVCFSAISAKIYFKEEFSDDDWEKRWIKSKHKDDYGKWEISHGKFYGDAVKDKGLKTTQDAKFYSIGAKFEKSFSNKGKSLVIQFTVKHEQDIDCGGGYVKV
;
A
#
# COMPACT_ATOMS: atom_id res chain seq x y z
N MET A 1 -16.93 -38.73 -4.64
CA MET A 1 -17.23 -37.36 -4.14
C MET A 1 -16.20 -36.89 -3.10
N GLN A 2 -15.93 -37.65 -2.03
CA GLN A 2 -14.91 -37.29 -1.02
C GLN A 2 -13.47 -37.20 -1.56
N LEU A 3 -13.04 -38.12 -2.43
CA LEU A 3 -11.66 -38.12 -2.97
C LEU A 3 -11.40 -36.92 -3.90
N SER A 4 -12.38 -36.57 -4.74
CA SER A 4 -12.33 -35.39 -5.61
C SER A 4 -12.29 -34.09 -4.79
N LEU A 5 -13.03 -34.05 -3.67
CA LEU A 5 -13.01 -32.93 -2.73
C LEU A 5 -11.65 -32.80 -2.02
N LEU A 6 -11.05 -33.93 -1.64
CA LEU A 6 -9.74 -33.98 -0.99
C LEU A 6 -8.62 -33.53 -1.95
N VAL A 7 -8.63 -34.03 -3.19
CA VAL A 7 -7.68 -33.61 -4.24
C VAL A 7 -7.86 -32.13 -4.57
N GLY A 8 -9.10 -31.64 -4.64
CA GLY A 8 -9.38 -30.20 -4.81
C GLY A 8 -8.80 -29.35 -3.68
N LEU A 9 -8.95 -29.77 -2.41
CA LEU A 9 -8.38 -29.06 -1.26
C LEU A 9 -6.84 -29.04 -1.28
N VAL A 10 -6.21 -30.17 -1.64
CA VAL A 10 -4.75 -30.28 -1.72
C VAL A 10 -4.20 -29.39 -2.84
N CYS A 11 -4.83 -29.39 -4.03
CA CYS A 11 -4.42 -28.50 -5.12
C CYS A 11 -4.58 -27.01 -4.78
N PHE A 12 -5.60 -26.63 -4.02
CA PHE A 12 -5.78 -25.23 -3.59
C PHE A 12 -4.67 -24.77 -2.62
N SER A 13 -4.19 -25.67 -1.76
CA SER A 13 -3.08 -25.37 -0.84
C SER A 13 -1.72 -25.19 -1.53
N ALA A 14 -1.58 -25.64 -2.79
CA ALA A 14 -0.35 -25.52 -3.56
C ALA A 14 -0.16 -24.15 -4.24
N ILE A 15 -1.21 -23.31 -4.29
CA ILE A 15 -1.13 -21.97 -4.88
C ILE A 15 -0.60 -21.01 -3.82
N SER A 16 0.68 -20.65 -3.93
CA SER A 16 1.34 -19.69 -3.04
C SER A 16 1.91 -18.53 -3.85
N ALA A 17 1.62 -17.29 -3.43
CA ALA A 17 2.22 -16.08 -3.97
C ALA A 17 3.20 -15.51 -2.95
N LYS A 18 4.41 -15.14 -3.41
CA LYS A 18 5.38 -14.48 -2.54
C LYS A 18 5.00 -13.01 -2.35
N ILE A 19 4.72 -12.63 -1.11
CA ILE A 19 4.48 -11.24 -0.71
C ILE A 19 5.84 -10.58 -0.47
N TYR A 20 6.19 -9.59 -1.30
CA TYR A 20 7.44 -8.84 -1.17
C TYR A 20 7.29 -7.58 -0.30
N PHE A 21 6.09 -6.99 -0.30
CA PHE A 21 5.75 -5.82 0.46
C PHE A 21 4.25 -5.84 0.75
N LYS A 22 3.86 -5.50 1.98
CA LYS A 22 2.48 -5.33 2.40
C LYS A 22 2.43 -4.20 3.42
N GLU A 23 1.56 -3.24 3.19
CA GLU A 23 1.28 -2.16 4.14
C GLU A 23 -0.23 -1.96 4.18
N GLU A 24 -0.78 -1.97 5.40
CA GLU A 24 -2.22 -1.80 5.67
C GLU A 24 -2.45 -0.67 6.69
N PHE A 25 -1.40 -0.04 7.22
CA PHE A 25 -1.49 1.02 8.23
C PHE A 25 -2.36 0.64 9.44
N SER A 26 -2.34 -0.65 9.80
CA SER A 26 -3.12 -1.23 10.91
C SER A 26 -2.49 -0.96 12.29
N ASP A 27 -1.32 -0.33 12.33
CA ASP A 27 -0.58 0.04 13.54
C ASP A 27 -0.12 1.51 13.47
N ASP A 28 0.27 2.04 14.63
CA ASP A 28 0.74 3.43 14.76
C ASP A 28 2.24 3.59 14.42
N ASP A 29 2.93 2.49 14.09
CA ASP A 29 4.38 2.41 13.89
C ASP A 29 4.81 2.65 12.43
N TRP A 30 3.91 3.11 11.57
CA TRP A 30 4.15 3.34 10.14
C TRP A 30 5.35 4.26 9.87
N GLU A 31 5.63 5.25 10.72
CA GLU A 31 6.79 6.15 10.55
C GLU A 31 8.14 5.44 10.69
N LYS A 32 8.18 4.24 11.29
CA LYS A 32 9.39 3.40 11.32
C LYS A 32 9.65 2.74 9.96
N ARG A 33 8.61 2.56 9.14
CA ARG A 33 8.66 1.88 7.84
C ARG A 33 8.76 2.86 6.67
N TRP A 34 8.18 4.05 6.80
CA TRP A 34 8.09 5.06 5.75
C TRP A 34 9.02 6.25 6.00
N ILE A 35 9.89 6.52 5.03
CA ILE A 35 10.95 7.53 5.13
C ILE A 35 10.57 8.73 4.25
N LYS A 36 10.46 9.90 4.88
CA LYS A 36 10.24 11.20 4.22
C LYS A 36 11.52 11.67 3.53
N SER A 37 11.42 12.12 2.28
CA SER A 37 12.58 12.67 1.56
C SER A 37 13.06 13.97 2.19
N LYS A 38 14.37 14.20 2.17
CA LYS A 38 15.02 15.44 2.62
C LYS A 38 15.58 16.27 1.46
N HIS A 39 15.22 15.94 0.21
CA HIS A 39 15.73 16.64 -0.96
C HIS A 39 15.20 18.09 -1.08
N LYS A 40 14.04 18.38 -0.49
CA LYS A 40 13.45 19.71 -0.38
C LYS A 40 12.92 19.89 1.03
N ASP A 41 12.96 21.12 1.53
CA ASP A 41 12.51 21.44 2.88
C ASP A 41 10.99 21.62 2.97
N ASP A 42 10.32 21.84 1.83
CA ASP A 42 8.93 22.30 1.77
C ASP A 42 7.93 21.22 1.30
N TYR A 43 8.32 19.93 1.33
CA TYR A 43 7.42 18.82 1.04
C TYR A 43 6.16 18.84 1.95
N GLY A 44 5.04 18.41 1.40
CA GLY A 44 3.77 18.31 2.12
C GLY A 44 3.81 17.26 3.23
N LYS A 45 2.97 17.47 4.25
CA LYS A 45 2.87 16.59 5.41
C LYS A 45 1.91 15.42 5.15
N TRP A 46 2.33 14.25 5.62
CA TRP A 46 1.52 13.04 5.62
C TRP A 46 0.85 12.85 6.98
N GLU A 47 -0.37 12.33 6.97
CA GLU A 47 -1.05 11.83 8.17
C GLU A 47 -1.65 10.45 7.92
N ILE A 48 -1.95 9.72 9.00
CA ILE A 48 -2.78 8.53 8.92
C ILE A 48 -4.22 8.95 9.19
N SER A 49 -5.11 8.62 8.25
CA SER A 49 -6.53 8.93 8.37
C SER A 49 -7.36 7.91 7.62
N HIS A 50 -8.58 7.67 8.08
CA HIS A 50 -9.62 6.98 7.33
C HIS A 50 -10.54 7.96 6.55
N GLY A 51 -10.26 9.26 6.63
CA GLY A 51 -11.06 10.31 6.00
C GLY A 51 -12.39 10.60 6.70
N LYS A 52 -13.20 11.46 6.09
CA LYS A 52 -14.54 11.87 6.57
C LYS A 52 -15.59 10.76 6.47
N PHE A 53 -15.44 9.87 5.50
CA PHE A 53 -16.31 8.71 5.31
C PHE A 53 -15.49 7.46 5.03
N TYR A 54 -15.91 6.32 5.55
CA TYR A 54 -15.18 5.06 5.49
C TYR A 54 -16.16 3.89 5.64
N GLY A 55 -15.74 2.70 5.21
CA GLY A 55 -16.45 1.46 5.50
C GLY A 55 -16.11 0.94 6.90
N ASP A 56 -14.83 0.96 7.26
CA ASP A 56 -14.31 0.53 8.56
C ASP A 56 -13.21 1.49 9.05
N ALA A 57 -13.43 2.14 10.19
CA ALA A 57 -12.55 3.19 10.71
C ALA A 57 -11.11 2.70 11.01
N VAL A 58 -10.93 1.41 11.24
CA VAL A 58 -9.62 0.82 11.55
C VAL A 58 -8.95 0.34 10.26
N LYS A 59 -9.68 -0.40 9.42
CA LYS A 59 -9.11 -1.00 8.19
C LYS A 59 -8.89 0.01 7.07
N ASP A 60 -9.67 1.08 7.02
CA ASP A 60 -9.58 2.08 5.96
C ASP A 60 -8.60 3.21 6.31
N LYS A 61 -7.85 3.08 7.40
CA LYS A 61 -6.72 3.96 7.67
C LYS A 61 -5.70 3.85 6.54
N GLY A 62 -5.19 4.99 6.09
CA GLY A 62 -4.12 5.05 5.12
C GLY A 62 -3.35 6.36 5.16
N LEU A 63 -2.30 6.44 4.36
CA LEU A 63 -1.55 7.67 4.15
C LEU A 63 -2.38 8.70 3.39
N LYS A 64 -2.55 9.87 4.00
CA LYS A 64 -3.27 11.01 3.43
C LYS A 64 -2.37 12.23 3.29
N THR A 65 -2.49 12.89 2.15
CA THR A 65 -1.91 14.22 1.89
C THR A 65 -2.75 15.30 2.58
N THR A 66 -2.12 16.26 3.25
CA THR A 66 -2.82 17.21 4.16
C THR A 66 -2.83 18.67 3.70
N GLN A 67 -2.07 19.00 2.65
CA GLN A 67 -1.83 20.36 2.18
C GLN A 67 -1.98 20.46 0.66
N ASP A 68 -2.68 21.50 0.22
CA ASP A 68 -2.89 21.80 -1.20
C ASP A 68 -1.61 22.32 -1.86
N ALA A 69 -1.50 22.13 -3.18
CA ALA A 69 -0.41 22.64 -4.01
C ALA A 69 1.01 22.31 -3.48
N LYS A 70 1.18 21.12 -2.89
CA LYS A 70 2.47 20.62 -2.39
C LYS A 70 2.95 19.41 -3.16
N PHE A 71 4.26 19.34 -3.34
CA PHE A 71 4.90 18.08 -3.70
C PHE A 71 4.96 17.16 -2.48
N TYR A 72 4.85 15.87 -2.72
CA TYR A 72 4.95 14.84 -1.70
C TYR A 72 6.02 13.83 -2.08
N SER A 73 6.82 13.41 -1.09
CA SER A 73 7.87 12.43 -1.30
C SER A 73 8.10 11.59 -0.04
N ILE A 74 7.69 10.34 -0.12
CA ILE A 74 7.87 9.34 0.92
C ILE A 74 8.11 7.98 0.27
N GLY A 75 8.88 7.11 0.92
CA GLY A 75 9.12 5.76 0.43
C GLY A 75 9.31 4.77 1.56
N ALA A 76 8.86 3.54 1.35
CA ALA A 76 9.13 2.42 2.23
C ALA A 76 10.11 1.46 1.55
N LYS A 77 10.99 0.85 2.35
CA LYS A 77 11.96 -0.13 1.84
C LYS A 77 11.31 -1.52 1.81
N PHE A 78 11.60 -2.29 0.78
CA PHE A 78 11.43 -3.74 0.83
C PHE A 78 12.41 -4.32 1.87
N GLU A 79 11.96 -5.29 2.68
CA GLU A 79 12.84 -5.94 3.66
C GLU A 79 14.07 -6.59 3.01
N LYS A 80 13.87 -7.14 1.81
CA LYS A 80 14.91 -7.78 1.01
C LYS A 80 14.78 -7.32 -0.44
N SER A 81 15.91 -7.10 -1.09
CA SER A 81 15.94 -6.90 -2.54
C SER A 81 15.39 -8.15 -3.25
N PHE A 82 14.75 -7.94 -4.39
CA PHE A 82 14.20 -9.02 -5.21
C PHE A 82 14.36 -8.71 -6.69
N SER A 83 14.19 -9.75 -7.51
CA SER A 83 14.08 -9.64 -8.97
C SER A 83 12.83 -10.37 -9.42
N ASN A 84 12.13 -9.79 -10.39
CA ASN A 84 11.01 -10.42 -11.08
C ASN A 84 11.41 -11.08 -12.41
N LYS A 85 12.71 -11.23 -12.71
CA LYS A 85 13.15 -11.87 -13.96
C LYS A 85 12.56 -13.28 -14.09
N GLY A 86 11.82 -13.53 -15.18
CA GLY A 86 11.15 -14.80 -15.43
C GLY A 86 9.95 -15.09 -14.52
N LYS A 87 9.44 -14.08 -13.80
CA LYS A 87 8.27 -14.19 -12.90
C LYS A 87 7.31 -13.02 -13.11
N SER A 88 6.03 -13.25 -12.86
CA SER A 88 5.02 -12.19 -12.84
C SER A 88 5.24 -11.29 -11.61
N LEU A 89 5.15 -9.98 -11.80
CA LEU A 89 5.15 -8.98 -10.74
C LEU A 89 3.77 -8.34 -10.66
N VAL A 90 3.20 -8.28 -9.46
CA VAL A 90 1.94 -7.59 -9.19
C VAL A 90 2.22 -6.46 -8.21
N ILE A 91 1.84 -5.25 -8.58
CA ILE A 91 1.85 -4.07 -7.71
C ILE A 91 0.39 -3.64 -7.56
N GLN A 92 -0.10 -3.64 -6.32
CA GLN A 92 -1.48 -3.33 -6.01
C GLN A 92 -1.53 -2.36 -4.83
N PHE A 93 -2.35 -1.33 -4.96
CA PHE A 93 -2.62 -0.34 -3.93
C PHE A 93 -4.00 0.27 -4.20
N THR A 94 -4.60 0.86 -3.16
CA THR A 94 -5.88 1.57 -3.25
C THR A 94 -5.63 3.06 -3.16
N VAL A 95 -6.37 3.85 -3.95
CA VAL A 95 -6.36 5.31 -3.89
C VAL A 95 -7.77 5.80 -3.68
N LYS A 96 -7.94 6.74 -2.76
CA LYS A 96 -9.20 7.43 -2.50
C LYS A 96 -8.98 8.93 -2.59
N HIS A 97 -9.54 9.55 -3.63
CA HIS A 97 -9.62 11.01 -3.73
C HIS A 97 -10.89 11.50 -3.06
N GLU A 98 -10.86 11.58 -1.71
CA GLU A 98 -12.00 12.03 -0.91
C GLU A 98 -12.37 13.49 -1.17
N GLN A 99 -11.39 14.30 -1.55
CA GLN A 99 -11.48 15.75 -1.65
C GLN A 99 -11.99 16.26 -3.01
N ASP A 100 -12.56 15.38 -3.84
CA ASP A 100 -12.97 15.72 -5.21
C ASP A 100 -11.83 16.40 -5.99
N ILE A 101 -10.68 15.70 -6.06
CA ILE A 101 -9.44 16.27 -6.57
C ILE A 101 -9.60 16.87 -7.98
N ASP A 102 -9.10 18.09 -8.15
CA ASP A 102 -9.06 18.78 -9.43
C ASP A 102 -7.78 18.48 -10.21
N CYS A 103 -6.63 18.46 -9.53
CA CYS A 103 -5.31 18.20 -10.09
C CYS A 103 -4.38 17.53 -9.07
N GLY A 104 -3.94 16.30 -9.34
CA GLY A 104 -2.91 15.64 -8.54
C GLY A 104 -2.62 14.21 -8.99
N GLY A 105 -1.46 13.69 -8.57
CA GLY A 105 -1.04 12.32 -8.87
C GLY A 105 -1.51 11.32 -7.81
N GLY A 106 -1.85 10.10 -8.25
CA GLY A 106 -2.22 8.98 -7.38
C GLY A 106 -1.48 7.69 -7.77
N TYR A 107 -0.20 7.78 -8.09
CA TYR A 107 0.62 6.66 -8.58
C TYR A 107 1.80 6.37 -7.65
N VAL A 108 2.32 5.14 -7.70
CA VAL A 108 3.51 4.69 -6.96
C VAL A 108 4.73 4.56 -7.88
N LYS A 109 5.92 4.48 -7.28
CA LYS A 109 7.19 4.17 -7.96
C LYS A 109 7.83 2.97 -7.26
N VAL A 110 8.33 2.00 -8.03
CA VAL A 110 8.98 0.78 -7.55
C VAL A 110 10.35 0.64 -8.21
#